data_AF-A0A7K1WXS5-F1
#
_entry.id   AF-A0A7K1WXS5-F1
#
_cell.length_a   1.000
_cell.length_b   1.000
_cell.length_c   1.000
_cell.angle_alpha   90.00
_cell.angle_beta   90.00
_cell.angle_gamma   90.00
#
_symmetry.space_group_name_H-M   'P 1'
#
loop_
_entity.id
_entity.type
_entity.pdbx_description
1 polymer ?
#
loop_
_entity_poly.entity_id
_entity_poly.type
_entity_poly.pdbx_seq_one_letter_code
_entity_poly.pdbx_strand_id
1 'polypeptide(L)'
;MRNILKRFLFCLILLIQFTSYAQGEESICPVFALANDLSTANAEFKTSIKDPEIFNAWNLLSKESSALRTNIEELKLVSKNLDEINTVGGYLKWKGIQGTTTTIFNDFKRRIDFGGDIIKTSGKKLNILGRVGPKNETMGTMQLFNELKLKGVPENEMSGLFQPIPKEWASLSVMEQNTKYWNEINKIHIDNVILNKGDIRFIHDPRLAVNQWNIVADMPENAFKEKCIKEGLVKLKTYMKMEYDYLLSKGYILQETGLMIKP
;
A
#
# COMPACT_ATOMS: atom_id res chain seq x y z
N MET A 1 52.69 -21.06 -40.47
CA MET A 1 51.22 -20.91 -40.62
C MET A 1 50.41 -22.11 -40.11
N ARG A 2 50.76 -23.37 -40.46
CA ARG A 2 49.96 -24.57 -40.11
C ARG A 2 49.70 -24.79 -38.61
N ASN A 3 50.65 -24.46 -37.72
CA ASN A 3 50.49 -24.64 -36.27
C ASN A 3 49.69 -23.52 -35.59
N ILE A 4 49.72 -22.30 -36.13
CA ILE A 4 48.94 -21.16 -35.62
C ILE A 4 47.46 -21.38 -35.93
N LEU A 5 47.15 -21.81 -37.16
CA LEU A 5 45.78 -22.12 -37.56
C LEU A 5 45.19 -23.27 -36.74
N LYS A 6 45.99 -24.32 -36.43
CA LYS A 6 45.57 -25.42 -35.55
C LYS A 6 45.31 -24.97 -34.11
N ARG A 7 46.13 -24.09 -33.56
CA ARG A 7 45.92 -23.50 -32.22
C ARG A 7 44.67 -22.63 -32.19
N PHE A 8 44.44 -21.84 -33.24
CA PHE A 8 43.25 -21.02 -33.37
C PHE A 8 41.99 -21.88 -33.48
N LEU A 9 42.02 -22.95 -34.29
CA LEU A 9 40.92 -23.89 -34.42
C LEU A 9 40.63 -24.62 -33.10
N PHE A 10 41.68 -25.00 -32.36
CA PHE A 10 41.55 -25.65 -31.06
C PHE A 10 40.92 -24.71 -30.01
N CYS A 11 41.34 -23.45 -29.97
CA CYS A 11 40.70 -22.44 -29.12
C CYS A 11 39.25 -22.18 -29.50
N LEU A 12 38.93 -22.16 -30.81
CA LEU A 12 37.56 -21.98 -31.30
C LEU A 12 36.67 -23.16 -30.91
N ILE A 13 37.16 -24.40 -31.03
CA ILE A 13 36.44 -25.61 -30.63
C ILE A 13 36.20 -25.62 -29.11
N LEU A 14 37.19 -25.23 -28.31
CA LEU A 14 37.02 -25.09 -26.86
C LEU A 14 35.96 -24.02 -26.52
N LEU A 15 35.98 -22.86 -27.17
CA LEU A 15 34.98 -21.80 -27.00
C LEU A 15 33.57 -22.28 -27.36
N ILE A 16 33.42 -23.04 -28.44
CA ILE A 16 32.13 -23.62 -28.85
C ILE A 16 31.65 -24.64 -27.80
N GLN A 17 32.53 -25.47 -27.28
CA GLN A 17 32.18 -26.43 -26.22
C GLN A 17 31.72 -25.74 -24.93
N PHE A 18 32.30 -24.60 -24.56
CA PHE A 18 31.82 -23.80 -23.42
C PHE A 18 30.43 -23.20 -23.65
N THR A 19 30.04 -22.91 -24.89
CA THR A 19 28.67 -22.41 -25.18
C THR A 19 27.59 -23.49 -25.05
N SER A 20 27.95 -24.76 -25.22
CA SER A 20 27.01 -25.90 -25.12
C SER A 20 26.67 -26.27 -23.68
N TYR A 21 27.51 -25.95 -22.69
CA TYR A 21 27.24 -26.19 -21.27
C TYR A 21 26.41 -25.08 -20.59
N ALA A 22 26.19 -23.95 -21.27
CA ALA A 22 25.41 -22.82 -20.73
C ALA A 22 23.92 -22.84 -21.14
N GLN A 23 23.48 -23.83 -21.92
CA GLN A 23 22.11 -23.98 -22.38
C GLN A 23 21.33 -24.96 -21.49
N GLY A 24 21.18 -24.59 -20.21
CA GLY A 24 20.06 -25.08 -19.41
C GLY A 24 18.82 -24.23 -19.75
N GLU A 25 17.67 -24.87 -19.92
CA GLU A 25 16.42 -24.38 -20.54
C GLU A 25 15.78 -23.07 -20.02
N GLU A 26 16.41 -22.32 -19.10
CA GLU A 26 15.87 -21.04 -18.61
C GLU A 26 16.88 -19.88 -18.54
N SER A 27 18.17 -20.09 -18.82
CA SER A 27 19.17 -19.02 -18.72
C SER A 27 19.59 -18.49 -20.09
N ILE A 28 19.05 -17.34 -20.50
CA ILE A 28 19.58 -16.57 -21.63
C ILE A 28 21.06 -16.28 -21.35
N CYS A 29 21.95 -16.63 -22.29
CA CYS A 29 23.38 -16.31 -22.19
C CYS A 29 23.55 -14.79 -21.96
N PRO A 30 24.21 -14.35 -20.87
CA PRO A 30 24.37 -12.93 -20.57
C PRO A 30 25.02 -12.15 -21.70
N VAL A 31 25.98 -12.75 -22.41
CA VAL A 31 26.63 -12.13 -23.57
C VAL A 31 25.63 -11.88 -24.71
N PHE A 32 24.72 -12.83 -24.95
CA PHE A 32 23.70 -12.69 -25.98
C PHE A 32 22.63 -11.67 -25.58
N ALA A 33 22.20 -11.69 -24.32
CA ALA A 33 21.27 -10.69 -23.77
C ALA A 33 21.85 -9.28 -23.90
N LEU A 34 23.12 -9.09 -23.53
CA LEU A 34 23.79 -7.79 -23.62
C LEU A 34 23.95 -7.33 -25.06
N ALA A 35 24.34 -8.23 -25.98
CA ALA A 35 24.46 -7.90 -27.39
C ALA A 35 23.11 -7.46 -27.99
N ASN A 36 22.03 -8.17 -27.64
CA ASN A 36 20.68 -7.79 -28.05
C ASN A 36 20.29 -6.43 -27.48
N ASP A 37 20.45 -6.23 -26.17
CA ASP A 37 20.12 -4.97 -25.50
C ASP A 37 20.95 -3.79 -26.09
N LEU A 38 22.24 -3.98 -26.40
CA LEU A 38 23.07 -2.96 -27.05
C LEU A 38 22.62 -2.63 -28.49
N SER A 39 22.02 -3.59 -29.18
CA SER A 39 21.48 -3.38 -30.53
C SER A 39 20.16 -2.61 -30.50
N THR A 40 19.30 -2.87 -29.51
CA THR A 40 17.92 -2.36 -29.47
C THR A 40 17.70 -1.17 -28.53
N ALA A 41 18.53 -0.99 -27.51
CA ALA A 41 18.34 0.06 -26.50
C ALA A 41 18.73 1.45 -27.02
N ASN A 42 18.32 2.48 -26.26
CA ASN A 42 18.59 3.87 -26.58
C ASN A 42 20.07 4.26 -26.37
N ALA A 43 20.45 5.46 -26.83
CA ALA A 43 21.83 5.95 -26.72
C ALA A 43 22.30 6.14 -25.27
N GLU A 44 21.38 6.46 -24.35
CA GLU A 44 21.68 6.63 -22.93
C GLU A 44 22.14 5.30 -22.32
N PHE A 45 21.42 4.20 -22.54
CA PHE A 45 21.81 2.86 -22.11
C PHE A 45 23.21 2.49 -22.59
N LYS A 46 23.47 2.66 -23.90
CA LYS A 46 24.77 2.32 -24.52
C LYS A 46 25.93 3.13 -23.93
N THR A 47 25.64 4.31 -23.40
CA THR A 47 26.64 5.16 -22.75
C THR A 47 26.82 4.75 -21.29
N SER A 48 25.72 4.59 -20.53
CA SER A 48 25.75 4.26 -19.11
C SER A 48 26.27 2.85 -18.81
N ILE A 49 26.00 1.87 -19.67
CA ILE A 49 26.41 0.46 -19.45
C ILE A 49 27.94 0.24 -19.46
N LYS A 50 28.70 1.24 -19.89
CA LYS A 50 30.18 1.23 -19.81
C LYS A 50 30.69 1.44 -18.38
N ASP A 51 29.84 1.98 -17.49
CA ASP A 51 30.14 2.12 -16.07
C ASP A 51 30.08 0.72 -15.39
N PRO A 52 31.12 0.31 -14.65
CA PRO A 52 31.16 -1.00 -13.99
C PRO A 52 29.99 -1.26 -13.04
N GLU A 53 29.53 -0.26 -12.28
CA GLU A 53 28.43 -0.42 -11.33
C GLU A 53 27.09 -0.56 -12.05
N ILE A 54 26.91 0.17 -13.15
CA ILE A 54 25.73 0.03 -14.01
C ILE A 54 25.74 -1.35 -14.70
N PHE A 55 26.92 -1.83 -15.13
CA PHE A 55 27.05 -3.17 -15.67
C PHE A 55 26.71 -4.26 -14.64
N ASN A 56 27.17 -4.11 -13.40
CA ASN A 56 26.82 -5.02 -12.31
C ASN A 56 25.31 -5.02 -12.04
N ALA A 57 24.68 -3.84 -12.03
CA ALA A 57 23.23 -3.70 -11.92
C ALA A 57 22.49 -4.39 -13.08
N TRP A 58 22.95 -4.19 -14.32
CA TRP A 58 22.40 -4.86 -15.50
C TRP A 58 22.51 -6.39 -15.38
N ASN A 59 23.67 -6.90 -14.96
CA ASN A 59 23.90 -8.34 -14.84
C ASN A 59 22.97 -8.95 -13.78
N LEU A 60 22.81 -8.29 -12.63
CA LEU A 60 21.88 -8.68 -11.58
C LEU A 60 20.42 -8.68 -12.08
N LEU A 61 19.97 -7.59 -12.70
CA LEU A 61 18.61 -7.49 -13.25
C LEU A 61 18.37 -8.48 -14.39
N SER A 62 19.39 -8.80 -15.21
CA SER A 62 19.24 -9.79 -16.28
C SER A 62 18.89 -11.18 -15.76
N LYS A 63 19.34 -11.51 -14.54
CA LYS A 63 19.08 -12.78 -13.86
C LYS A 63 17.76 -12.78 -13.10
N GLU A 64 17.47 -11.70 -12.37
CA GLU A 64 16.36 -11.68 -11.41
C GLU A 64 15.11 -10.93 -11.89
N SER A 65 15.26 -10.01 -12.84
CA SER A 65 14.15 -9.17 -13.33
C SER A 65 14.43 -8.64 -14.75
N SER A 66 14.48 -9.58 -15.71
CA SER A 66 14.89 -9.35 -17.10
C SER A 66 14.16 -8.21 -17.80
N ALA A 67 12.90 -7.94 -17.44
CA ALA A 67 12.10 -6.85 -17.99
C ALA A 67 12.61 -5.44 -17.63
N LEU A 68 13.41 -5.30 -16.57
CA LEU A 68 13.92 -4.02 -16.07
C LEU A 68 15.37 -3.75 -16.44
N ARG A 69 16.08 -4.72 -17.01
CA ARG A 69 17.54 -4.63 -17.23
C ARG A 69 17.96 -3.53 -18.21
N THR A 70 17.05 -2.98 -19.01
CA THR A 70 17.31 -1.84 -19.91
C THR A 70 16.70 -0.52 -19.42
N ASN A 71 16.04 -0.52 -18.25
CA ASN A 71 15.49 0.68 -17.65
C ASN A 71 16.61 1.48 -16.95
N ILE A 72 16.89 2.67 -17.46
CA ILE A 72 17.99 3.51 -16.98
C ILE A 72 17.83 3.93 -15.52
N GLU A 73 16.62 4.31 -15.12
CA GLU A 73 16.38 4.79 -13.76
C GLU A 73 16.51 3.65 -12.75
N GLU A 74 16.02 2.44 -13.11
CA GLU A 74 16.21 1.26 -12.27
C GLU A 74 17.69 0.85 -12.22
N LEU A 75 18.43 0.92 -13.34
CA LEU A 75 19.86 0.63 -13.37
C LEU A 75 20.66 1.58 -12.46
N LYS A 76 20.39 2.89 -12.53
CA LYS A 76 21.02 3.91 -11.66
C LYS A 76 20.67 3.71 -10.18
N LEU A 77 19.46 3.23 -9.89
CA LEU A 77 19.03 2.92 -8.53
C LEU A 77 19.76 1.68 -8.00
N VAL A 78 19.74 0.59 -8.76
CA VAL A 78 20.37 -0.68 -8.38
C VAL A 78 21.87 -0.50 -8.22
N SER A 79 22.54 0.20 -9.14
CA SER A 79 23.99 0.41 -9.11
C SER A 79 24.47 1.14 -7.84
N LYS A 80 23.63 1.99 -7.25
CA LYS A 80 23.95 2.71 -6.01
C LYS A 80 23.75 1.88 -4.74
N ASN A 81 23.10 0.72 -4.83
CA ASN A 81 22.68 -0.07 -3.68
C ASN A 81 23.13 -1.55 -3.78
N LEU A 82 24.11 -1.86 -4.63
CA LEU A 82 24.57 -3.25 -4.86
C LEU A 82 24.99 -3.96 -3.57
N ASP A 83 25.66 -3.27 -2.65
CA ASP A 83 26.09 -3.83 -1.36
C ASP A 83 24.90 -4.24 -0.49
N GLU A 84 23.89 -3.37 -0.39
CA GLU A 84 22.68 -3.65 0.37
C GLU A 84 21.90 -4.82 -0.27
N ILE A 85 21.79 -4.81 -1.62
CA ILE A 85 21.11 -5.86 -2.37
C ILE A 85 21.78 -7.23 -2.15
N ASN A 86 23.11 -7.27 -2.21
CA ASN A 86 23.88 -8.49 -1.95
C ASN A 86 23.70 -8.95 -0.50
N THR A 87 23.69 -8.02 0.46
CA THR A 87 23.51 -8.32 1.90
C THR A 87 22.14 -8.96 2.19
N VAL A 88 21.06 -8.46 1.56
CA VAL A 88 19.71 -9.00 1.75
C VAL A 88 19.39 -10.20 0.84
N GLY A 89 20.35 -10.61 0.01
CA GLY A 89 20.31 -11.85 -0.77
C GLY A 89 19.53 -11.76 -2.08
N GLY A 90 19.61 -10.63 -2.79
CA GLY A 90 19.12 -10.47 -4.17
C GLY A 90 18.24 -9.25 -4.39
N TYR A 91 18.11 -8.83 -5.65
CA TYR A 91 17.32 -7.67 -6.08
C TYR A 91 15.86 -7.82 -5.70
N LEU A 92 15.26 -8.99 -5.91
CA LEU A 92 13.83 -9.19 -5.59
C LEU A 92 13.53 -9.04 -4.09
N LYS A 93 14.43 -9.52 -3.23
CA LYS A 93 14.31 -9.35 -1.77
C LYS A 93 14.53 -7.91 -1.36
N TRP A 94 15.57 -7.28 -1.90
CA TRP A 94 15.84 -5.86 -1.66
C TRP A 94 14.68 -4.97 -2.08
N LYS A 95 14.11 -5.18 -3.28
CA LYS A 95 12.94 -4.43 -3.76
C LYS A 95 11.71 -4.65 -2.88
N GLY A 96 11.53 -5.88 -2.37
CA GLY A 96 10.52 -6.20 -1.36
C GLY A 96 10.69 -5.44 -0.04
N ILE A 97 11.94 -5.19 0.38
CA ILE A 97 12.29 -4.43 1.59
C ILE A 97 12.21 -2.91 1.36
N GLN A 98 12.60 -2.43 0.18
CA GLN A 98 12.48 -1.02 -0.22
C GLN A 98 11.00 -0.58 -0.34
N GLY A 99 10.08 -1.53 -0.53
CA GLY A 99 8.64 -1.34 -0.36
C GLY A 99 8.15 -1.27 1.10
N THR A 100 9.05 -1.37 2.08
CA THR A 100 8.71 -1.46 3.52
C THR A 100 9.48 -0.48 4.40
N THR A 101 9.76 0.74 3.94
CA THR A 101 9.93 1.83 4.92
C THR A 101 8.60 2.01 5.64
N THR A 102 8.60 1.65 6.93
CA THR A 102 7.45 1.77 7.82
C THR A 102 7.71 2.92 8.77
N THR A 103 6.90 3.96 8.68
CA THR A 103 6.91 5.03 9.68
C THR A 103 5.92 4.67 10.77
N ILE A 104 6.40 4.62 12.00
CA ILE A 104 5.63 4.29 13.19
C ILE A 104 5.21 5.59 13.88
N PHE A 105 3.92 5.74 14.12
CA PHE A 105 3.36 6.85 14.90
C PHE A 105 2.72 6.30 16.17
N ASN A 106 3.27 6.67 17.31
CA ASN A 106 2.85 6.16 18.62
C ASN A 106 2.66 7.25 19.69
N ASP A 107 3.20 8.45 19.46
CA ASP A 107 3.07 9.62 20.33
C ASP A 107 1.92 10.54 19.89
N PHE A 108 0.69 10.14 20.18
CA PHE A 108 -0.52 10.93 19.91
C PHE A 108 -0.94 11.72 21.16
N LYS A 109 -1.55 12.90 20.97
CA LYS A 109 -1.97 13.76 22.11
C LYS A 109 -3.01 13.10 23.03
N ARG A 110 -3.72 12.08 22.54
CA ARG A 110 -4.70 11.28 23.26
C ARG A 110 -4.63 9.82 22.81
N ARG A 111 -5.07 8.91 23.68
CA ARG A 111 -5.16 7.49 23.36
C ARG A 111 -6.15 7.21 22.23
N ILE A 112 -5.81 6.25 21.38
CA ILE A 112 -6.75 5.54 20.48
C ILE A 112 -7.26 4.27 21.19
N ASP A 113 -8.50 3.85 20.93
CA ASP A 113 -9.19 2.79 21.70
C ASP A 113 -8.55 1.40 21.50
N PHE A 114 -8.21 1.05 20.25
CA PHE A 114 -7.46 -0.17 19.94
C PHE A 114 -6.01 -0.14 20.41
N GLY A 115 -5.53 1.02 20.88
CA GLY A 115 -4.13 1.23 21.23
C GLY A 115 -3.16 0.97 20.07
N GLY A 116 -1.88 1.04 20.41
CA GLY A 116 -0.78 0.65 19.54
C GLY A 116 -0.42 1.66 18.45
N ASP A 117 0.58 1.25 17.68
CA ASP A 117 1.21 2.08 16.68
C ASP A 117 0.34 2.19 15.41
N ILE A 118 0.27 3.40 14.87
CA ILE A 118 -0.19 3.61 13.49
C ILE A 118 1.03 3.45 12.60
N ILE A 119 0.98 2.46 11.71
CA ILE A 119 2.09 2.11 10.83
C ILE A 119 1.74 2.58 9.43
N LYS A 120 2.60 3.43 8.86
CA LYS A 120 2.51 3.83 7.46
C LYS A 120 3.58 3.11 6.66
N THR A 121 3.16 2.17 5.81
CA THR A 121 4.05 1.54 4.83
C THR A 121 4.18 2.42 3.59
N SER A 122 5.40 2.61 3.11
CA SER A 122 5.66 3.29 1.84
C SER A 122 4.90 2.63 0.68
N GLY A 123 4.41 3.44 -0.26
CA GLY A 123 3.62 2.96 -1.40
C GLY A 123 2.18 2.50 -1.07
N LYS A 124 1.81 2.37 0.21
CA LYS A 124 0.44 2.08 0.65
C LYS A 124 -0.23 3.31 1.25
N LYS A 125 -1.53 3.47 1.00
CA LYS A 125 -2.32 4.46 1.75
C LYS A 125 -2.60 3.98 3.16
N LEU A 126 -2.67 4.92 4.09
CA LEU A 126 -3.17 4.67 5.44
C LEU A 126 -4.68 4.91 5.45
N ASN A 127 -5.47 3.85 5.55
CA ASN A 127 -6.93 3.97 5.60
C ASN A 127 -7.40 3.91 7.06
N ILE A 128 -7.93 5.02 7.56
CA ILE A 128 -8.32 5.15 8.96
C ILE A 128 -9.83 5.16 9.06
N LEU A 129 -10.37 4.17 9.76
CA LEU A 129 -11.80 4.05 10.05
C LEU A 129 -12.05 4.16 11.55
N GLY A 130 -13.17 4.76 11.94
CA GLY A 130 -13.45 5.00 13.34
C GLY A 130 -14.55 6.03 13.58
N ARG A 131 -14.77 6.34 14.86
CA ARG A 131 -15.67 7.42 15.27
C ARG A 131 -15.04 8.78 14.97
N VAL A 132 -15.79 9.67 14.32
CA VAL A 132 -15.41 11.10 14.24
C VAL A 132 -15.52 11.75 15.63
N GLY A 133 -16.60 11.47 16.36
CA GLY A 133 -16.81 11.90 17.75
C GLY A 133 -16.98 10.68 18.66
N PRO A 134 -15.91 10.05 19.14
CA PRO A 134 -16.00 8.92 20.05
C PRO A 134 -16.52 9.34 21.42
N LYS A 135 -17.05 8.36 22.16
CA LYS A 135 -17.29 8.48 23.60
C LYS A 135 -15.98 8.09 24.33
N ASN A 136 -15.85 8.45 25.61
CA ASN A 136 -14.73 8.04 26.49
C ASN A 136 -13.37 8.72 26.23
N GLU A 137 -13.36 9.97 25.74
CA GLU A 137 -12.16 10.82 25.61
C GLU A 137 -11.05 10.29 24.69
N THR A 138 -11.32 9.23 23.92
CA THR A 138 -10.39 8.74 22.90
C THR A 138 -10.33 9.69 21.71
N MET A 139 -9.27 9.58 20.91
CA MET A 139 -9.10 10.41 19.72
C MET A 139 -10.09 10.00 18.62
N GLY A 140 -10.77 10.98 18.02
CA GLY A 140 -11.60 10.77 16.83
C GLY A 140 -10.79 10.69 15.53
N THR A 141 -11.39 10.15 14.46
CA THR A 141 -10.70 10.00 13.15
C THR A 141 -10.18 11.31 12.59
N MET A 142 -10.95 12.40 12.68
CA MET A 142 -10.52 13.73 12.22
C MET A 142 -9.32 14.26 13.03
N GLN A 143 -9.31 14.04 14.35
CA GLN A 143 -8.21 14.47 15.21
C GLN A 143 -6.93 13.72 14.86
N LEU A 144 -7.02 12.39 14.68
CA LEU A 144 -5.88 11.56 14.28
C LEU A 144 -5.35 11.96 12.90
N PHE A 145 -6.24 12.19 11.93
CA PHE A 145 -5.86 12.62 10.59
C PHE A 145 -5.05 13.94 10.63
N ASN A 146 -5.49 14.90 11.43
CA ASN A 146 -4.77 16.16 11.61
C ASN A 146 -3.42 15.98 12.32
N GLU A 147 -3.33 15.10 13.32
CA GLU A 147 -2.05 14.80 13.98
C GLU A 147 -1.05 14.11 13.04
N LEU A 148 -1.51 13.18 12.20
CA LEU A 148 -0.66 12.53 11.20
C LEU A 148 -0.16 13.52 10.15
N LYS A 149 -1.00 14.47 9.70
CA LYS A 149 -0.56 15.57 8.83
C LYS A 149 0.53 16.41 9.47
N LEU A 150 0.37 16.79 10.74
CA LEU A 150 1.38 17.55 11.50
C LEU A 150 2.69 16.76 11.67
N LYS A 151 2.60 15.43 11.74
CA LYS A 151 3.76 14.52 11.80
C LYS A 151 4.32 14.17 10.42
N GLY A 152 3.88 14.83 9.35
CA GLY A 152 4.48 14.76 8.02
C GLY A 152 3.86 13.74 7.07
N VAL A 153 2.72 13.11 7.40
CA VAL A 153 2.01 12.23 6.46
C VAL A 153 1.25 13.07 5.43
N PRO A 154 1.54 12.95 4.12
CA PRO A 154 0.82 13.67 3.08
C PRO A 154 -0.66 13.29 3.02
N GLU A 155 -1.53 14.26 2.76
CA GLU A 155 -2.98 14.05 2.71
C GLU A 155 -3.41 13.04 1.63
N ASN A 156 -2.73 13.05 0.48
CA ASN A 156 -2.98 12.10 -0.62
C ASN A 156 -2.58 10.64 -0.26
N GLU A 157 -1.77 10.44 0.78
CA GLU A 157 -1.37 9.14 1.30
C GLU A 157 -2.27 8.60 2.41
N MET A 158 -3.29 9.36 2.80
CA MET A 158 -4.29 8.92 3.77
C MET A 158 -5.67 8.82 3.13
N SER A 159 -6.53 8.00 3.71
CA SER A 159 -7.94 7.93 3.35
C SER A 159 -8.81 8.00 4.58
N GLY A 160 -9.76 8.93 4.57
CA GLY A 160 -10.80 9.08 5.57
C GLY A 160 -12.03 9.75 4.97
N LEU A 161 -13.20 9.52 5.57
CA LEU A 161 -14.46 10.14 5.17
C LEU A 161 -14.88 11.19 6.19
N PHE A 162 -14.91 12.45 5.76
CA PHE A 162 -15.30 13.59 6.60
C PHE A 162 -16.43 14.43 6.00
N GLN A 163 -17.06 13.94 4.92
CA GLN A 163 -18.16 14.62 4.26
C GLN A 163 -19.43 14.52 5.13
N PRO A 164 -20.09 15.64 5.51
CA PRO A 164 -21.35 15.59 6.24
C PRO A 164 -22.50 15.12 5.34
N ILE A 165 -23.64 14.75 5.94
CA ILE A 165 -24.88 14.52 5.19
C ILE A 165 -25.27 15.82 4.45
N PRO A 166 -25.54 15.76 3.14
CA PRO A 166 -25.97 16.92 2.36
C PRO A 166 -27.24 17.58 2.92
N LYS A 167 -27.28 18.92 2.91
CA LYS A 167 -28.35 19.70 3.56
C LYS A 167 -29.69 19.56 2.84
N GLU A 168 -29.66 19.34 1.54
CA GLU A 168 -30.82 19.11 0.69
C GLU A 168 -31.58 17.82 1.06
N TRP A 169 -30.96 16.90 1.81
CA TRP A 169 -31.61 15.69 2.30
C TRP A 169 -32.36 15.89 3.62
N ALA A 170 -32.41 17.13 4.15
CA ALA A 170 -33.03 17.43 5.44
C ALA A 170 -34.51 17.03 5.53
N SER A 171 -35.24 16.97 4.41
CA SER A 171 -36.64 16.58 4.34
C SER A 171 -36.88 15.06 4.49
N LEU A 172 -35.90 14.23 4.15
CA LEU A 172 -35.99 12.77 4.29
C LEU A 172 -36.05 12.36 5.76
N SER A 173 -36.68 11.24 6.11
CA SER A 173 -36.59 10.68 7.46
C SER A 173 -35.14 10.36 7.84
N VAL A 174 -34.83 10.29 9.13
CA VAL A 174 -33.48 9.98 9.61
C VAL A 174 -32.99 8.63 9.06
N MET A 175 -33.88 7.64 8.95
CA MET A 175 -33.55 6.33 8.40
C MET A 175 -33.28 6.36 6.89
N GLU A 176 -34.05 7.14 6.14
CA GLU A 176 -33.80 7.37 4.70
C GLU A 176 -32.49 8.13 4.49
N GLN A 177 -32.20 9.16 5.28
CA GLN A 177 -30.92 9.88 5.21
C GLN A 177 -29.74 8.96 5.47
N ASN A 178 -29.82 8.13 6.52
CA ASN A 178 -28.75 7.20 6.89
C ASN A 178 -28.52 6.15 5.79
N THR A 179 -29.61 5.59 5.24
CA THR A 179 -29.55 4.61 4.15
C THR A 179 -28.99 5.22 2.87
N LYS A 180 -29.46 6.42 2.50
CA LYS A 180 -29.00 7.13 1.31
C LYS A 180 -27.53 7.50 1.42
N TYR A 181 -27.10 8.05 2.56
CA TYR A 181 -25.70 8.40 2.81
C TYR A 181 -24.80 7.16 2.77
N TRP A 182 -25.23 6.05 3.35
CA TRP A 182 -24.50 4.79 3.25
C TRP A 182 -24.32 4.37 1.78
N ASN A 183 -25.38 4.34 0.99
CA ASN A 183 -25.34 3.86 -0.39
C ASN A 183 -24.57 4.78 -1.33
N GLU A 184 -24.75 6.10 -1.19
CA GLU A 184 -24.26 7.09 -2.16
C GLU A 184 -22.91 7.70 -1.78
N ILE A 185 -22.49 7.61 -0.52
CA ILE A 185 -21.26 8.26 -0.03
C ILE A 185 -20.37 7.24 0.68
N ASN A 186 -20.83 6.66 1.78
CA ASN A 186 -19.93 5.90 2.66
C ASN A 186 -19.47 4.57 2.05
N LYS A 187 -20.39 3.79 1.47
CA LYS A 187 -20.06 2.53 0.81
C LYS A 187 -19.07 2.75 -0.35
N ILE A 188 -19.25 3.81 -1.13
CA ILE A 188 -18.34 4.19 -2.22
C ILE A 188 -16.95 4.51 -1.66
N HIS A 189 -16.87 5.24 -0.55
CA HIS A 189 -15.60 5.49 0.14
C HIS A 189 -14.93 4.18 0.59
N ILE A 190 -15.67 3.24 1.19
CA ILE A 190 -15.10 1.96 1.61
C ILE A 190 -14.68 1.09 0.41
N ASP A 191 -15.43 1.11 -0.69
CA ASP A 191 -15.03 0.44 -1.92
C ASP A 191 -13.70 1.02 -2.45
N ASN A 192 -13.49 2.34 -2.38
CA ASN A 192 -12.21 2.99 -2.72
C ASN A 192 -11.07 2.62 -1.75
N VAL A 193 -11.35 2.54 -0.45
CA VAL A 193 -10.40 2.08 0.58
C VAL A 193 -9.89 0.67 0.24
N ILE A 194 -10.79 -0.23 -0.13
CA ILE A 194 -10.44 -1.60 -0.55
C ILE A 194 -9.60 -1.58 -1.84
N LEU A 195 -9.99 -0.78 -2.84
CA LEU A 195 -9.28 -0.68 -4.12
C LEU A 195 -7.85 -0.15 -4.00
N ASN A 196 -7.60 0.76 -3.06
CA ASN A 196 -6.27 1.36 -2.86
C ASN A 196 -5.25 0.41 -2.20
N LYS A 197 -5.66 -0.81 -1.78
CA LYS A 197 -4.81 -1.88 -1.21
C LYS A 197 -3.91 -1.45 -0.03
N GLY A 198 -4.25 -0.34 0.60
CA GLY A 198 -3.59 0.13 1.81
C GLY A 198 -4.07 -0.62 3.04
N ASP A 199 -3.30 -0.54 4.11
CA ASP A 199 -3.71 -1.13 5.38
C ASP A 199 -4.95 -0.39 5.91
N ILE A 200 -5.95 -1.16 6.37
CA ILE A 200 -7.21 -0.63 6.89
C ILE A 200 -7.18 -0.73 8.40
N ARG A 201 -7.15 0.40 9.09
CA ARG A 201 -7.03 0.49 10.54
C ARG A 201 -8.29 1.06 11.17
N PHE A 202 -8.95 0.26 11.99
CA PHE A 202 -9.92 0.77 12.96
C PHE A 202 -9.17 1.34 14.17
N ILE A 203 -9.58 2.53 14.60
CA ILE A 203 -9.02 3.18 15.80
C ILE A 203 -9.93 3.05 17.04
N HIS A 204 -11.19 2.66 16.81
CA HIS A 204 -12.18 2.31 17.84
C HIS A 204 -12.67 0.89 17.60
N ASP A 205 -12.94 0.12 18.66
CA ASP A 205 -13.44 -1.25 18.50
C ASP A 205 -14.91 -1.29 18.06
N PRO A 206 -15.24 -1.67 16.81
CA PRO A 206 -16.61 -1.72 16.31
C PRO A 206 -17.43 -2.87 16.93
N ARG A 207 -16.81 -3.76 17.70
CA ARG A 207 -17.47 -4.85 18.43
C ARG A 207 -18.10 -4.35 19.74
N LEU A 208 -17.66 -3.20 20.27
CA LEU A 208 -18.22 -2.62 21.49
C LEU A 208 -19.55 -1.89 21.24
N ALA A 209 -20.52 -2.08 22.13
CA ALA A 209 -21.87 -1.50 21.98
C ALA A 209 -21.86 0.03 21.83
N VAL A 210 -20.98 0.71 22.57
CA VAL A 210 -20.78 2.18 22.53
C VAL A 210 -20.40 2.68 21.13
N ASN A 211 -19.77 1.81 20.35
CA ASN A 211 -19.22 2.05 19.04
C ASN A 211 -20.17 1.58 17.94
N GLN A 212 -21.13 0.71 18.26
CA GLN A 212 -22.14 0.20 17.34
C GLN A 212 -23.35 1.11 17.16
N TRP A 213 -23.69 1.89 18.20
CA TRP A 213 -24.94 2.65 18.24
C TRP A 213 -24.74 4.09 18.68
N ASN A 214 -25.37 5.01 17.97
CA ASN A 214 -25.70 6.34 18.50
C ASN A 214 -27.03 6.21 19.27
N ILE A 215 -26.98 6.34 20.58
CA ILE A 215 -28.18 6.33 21.44
C ILE A 215 -28.80 7.73 21.42
N VAL A 216 -30.08 7.84 21.07
CA VAL A 216 -30.77 9.13 20.88
C VAL A 216 -30.85 9.90 22.20
N ALA A 217 -31.09 9.21 23.32
CA ALA A 217 -31.13 9.84 24.64
C ALA A 217 -29.83 10.57 25.00
N ASP A 218 -28.68 10.04 24.56
CA ASP A 218 -27.34 10.58 24.85
C ASP A 218 -26.88 11.67 23.86
N MET A 219 -27.69 11.96 22.82
CA MET A 219 -27.33 12.99 21.86
C MET A 219 -27.43 14.39 22.49
N PRO A 220 -26.61 15.35 22.04
CA PRO A 220 -26.77 16.75 22.45
C PRO A 220 -28.14 17.28 22.02
N GLU A 221 -28.71 18.17 22.83
CA GLU A 221 -29.98 18.82 22.52
C GLU A 221 -29.85 19.69 21.27
N ASN A 222 -30.42 19.22 20.16
CA ASN A 222 -30.40 19.90 18.87
C ASN A 222 -31.53 19.38 17.96
N ALA A 223 -31.71 20.05 16.82
CA ALA A 223 -32.74 19.70 15.82
C ALA A 223 -32.65 18.25 15.31
N PHE A 224 -31.45 17.64 15.30
CA PHE A 224 -31.30 16.25 14.89
C PHE A 224 -31.85 15.28 15.94
N LYS A 225 -31.59 15.53 17.24
CA LYS A 225 -32.17 14.75 18.34
C LYS A 225 -33.69 14.87 18.36
N GLU A 226 -34.21 16.09 18.25
CA GLU A 226 -35.67 16.34 18.19
C GLU A 226 -36.34 15.56 17.06
N LYS A 227 -35.70 15.57 15.88
CA LYS A 227 -36.18 14.80 14.73
C LYS A 227 -36.19 13.30 15.00
N CYS A 228 -35.12 12.76 15.60
CA CYS A 228 -35.06 11.35 15.98
C CYS A 228 -36.21 10.98 16.94
N ILE A 229 -36.46 11.80 17.95
CA ILE A 229 -37.55 11.58 18.92
C ILE A 229 -38.91 11.63 18.22
N LYS A 230 -39.15 12.62 17.36
CA LYS A 230 -40.39 12.77 16.59
C LYS A 230 -40.66 11.56 15.68
N GLU A 231 -39.60 10.96 15.13
CA GLU A 231 -39.69 9.75 14.30
C GLU A 231 -39.71 8.45 15.13
N GLY A 232 -39.72 8.53 16.46
CA GLY A 232 -39.81 7.35 17.35
C GLY A 232 -38.51 6.55 17.47
N LEU A 233 -37.36 7.15 17.14
CA LEU A 233 -36.06 6.48 17.16
C LEU A 233 -35.43 6.51 18.55
N VAL A 234 -34.95 5.35 19.00
CA VAL A 234 -34.23 5.19 20.28
C VAL A 234 -32.71 5.10 20.08
N LYS A 235 -32.28 4.51 18.95
CA LYS A 235 -30.87 4.37 18.58
C LYS A 235 -30.70 4.26 17.07
N LEU A 236 -29.53 4.67 16.59
CA LEU A 236 -29.12 4.58 15.19
C LEU A 236 -27.82 3.78 15.10
N LYS A 237 -27.70 2.88 14.12
CA LYS A 237 -26.42 2.20 13.86
C LYS A 237 -25.38 3.25 13.43
N THR A 238 -24.16 3.14 13.93
CA THR A 238 -23.06 4.03 13.53
C THR A 238 -22.54 3.65 12.15
N TYR A 239 -22.06 4.64 11.40
CA TYR A 239 -21.36 4.37 10.13
C TYR A 239 -20.17 3.44 10.31
N MET A 240 -19.38 3.63 11.37
CA MET A 240 -18.29 2.72 11.72
C MET A 240 -18.72 1.24 11.84
N LYS A 241 -19.90 0.97 12.44
CA LYS A 241 -20.42 -0.40 12.50
C LYS A 241 -20.87 -0.89 11.13
N MET A 242 -21.47 -0.03 10.31
CA MET A 242 -21.84 -0.38 8.93
C MET A 242 -20.59 -0.68 8.07
N GLU A 243 -19.54 0.12 8.20
CA GLU A 243 -18.23 -0.06 7.56
C GLU A 243 -17.61 -1.40 7.97
N TYR A 244 -17.62 -1.71 9.27
CA TYR A 244 -17.14 -2.98 9.80
C TYR A 244 -17.94 -4.17 9.25
N ASP A 245 -19.28 -4.13 9.34
CA ASP A 245 -20.16 -5.18 8.80
C ASP A 245 -19.92 -5.41 7.30
N TYR A 246 -19.71 -4.32 6.55
CA TYR A 246 -19.43 -4.38 5.12
C TYR A 246 -18.07 -5.01 4.83
N LEU A 247 -17.01 -4.62 5.54
CA LEU A 247 -15.69 -5.23 5.38
C LEU A 247 -15.69 -6.72 5.73
N LEU A 248 -16.39 -7.14 6.79
CA LEU A 248 -16.60 -8.56 7.10
C LEU A 248 -17.27 -9.29 5.92
N SER A 249 -18.29 -8.70 5.30
CA SER A 249 -18.95 -9.27 4.12
C SER A 249 -18.03 -9.41 2.90
N LYS A 250 -16.91 -8.68 2.88
CA LYS A 250 -15.86 -8.76 1.85
C LYS A 250 -14.74 -9.74 2.20
N GLY A 251 -14.85 -10.46 3.30
CA GLY A 251 -13.89 -11.46 3.76
C GLY A 251 -12.74 -10.88 4.60
N TYR A 252 -12.85 -9.65 5.09
CA TYR A 252 -11.88 -9.11 6.04
C TYR A 252 -12.13 -9.63 7.46
N ILE A 253 -11.08 -9.68 8.26
CA ILE A 253 -11.07 -10.07 9.66
C ILE A 253 -10.38 -8.97 10.46
N LEU A 254 -11.01 -8.56 11.56
CA LEU A 254 -10.45 -7.61 12.50
C LEU A 254 -9.49 -8.31 13.47
N GLN A 255 -8.25 -7.81 13.52
CA GLN A 255 -7.27 -8.22 14.51
C GLN A 255 -7.45 -7.44 15.82
N GLU A 256 -6.92 -7.97 16.92
CA GLU A 256 -6.94 -7.29 18.23
C GLU A 256 -6.14 -5.97 18.24
N THR A 257 -5.29 -5.75 17.23
CA THR A 257 -4.59 -4.48 17.04
C THR A 257 -5.46 -3.41 16.36
N GLY A 258 -6.67 -3.74 15.92
CA GLY A 258 -7.52 -2.87 15.11
C GLY A 258 -7.24 -2.92 13.61
N LEU A 259 -6.24 -3.69 13.16
CA LEU A 259 -5.95 -3.90 11.74
C LEU A 259 -6.98 -4.84 11.11
N MET A 260 -7.53 -4.47 9.96
CA MET A 260 -8.35 -5.37 9.13
C MET A 260 -7.46 -6.05 8.10
N ILE A 261 -7.44 -7.38 8.12
CA ILE A 261 -6.71 -8.19 7.15
C ILE A 261 -7.68 -9.01 6.31
N LYS A 262 -7.32 -9.31 5.07
CA LYS A 262 -8.03 -10.26 4.24
C LYS A 262 -7.13 -11.48 4.02
N PRO A 263 -7.45 -12.65 4.59
CA PRO A 263 -6.68 -13.88 4.42
C PRO A 263 -6.62 -14.34 2.96
#